data_AF-A0A9P0JHL2-F1
#
_entry.id   AF-A0A9P0JHL2-F1
#
_cell.length_a   1.000
_cell.length_b   1.000
_cell.length_c   1.000
_cell.angle_alpha   90.00
_cell.angle_beta   90.00
_cell.angle_gamma   90.00
#
_symmetry.space_group_name_H-M   'P 1'
#
loop_
_entity.id
_entity.type
_entity.pdbx_description
1 polymer ?
#
loop_
_entity_poly.entity_id
_entity_poly.type
_entity_poly.pdbx_seq_one_letter_code
_entity_poly.pdbx_strand_id
1 'polypeptide(L)'
;MVKQWIDFSTSLTLEYHVRYRSMMATQPHLPEISDEYIILFLHACYYSQDKTKSAIENYFSIRSSNPAIFSDRDAYSARVQNLLSLG
;
A
#
# COMPACT_ATOMS: atom_id res chain seq x y z
N MET A 1 -20.90 19.18 -5.79
CA MET A 1 -20.62 18.31 -4.62
C MET A 1 -19.48 17.32 -4.90
N VAL A 2 -19.50 16.54 -5.99
CA VAL A 2 -18.42 15.57 -6.32
C VAL A 2 -17.06 16.22 -6.60
N LYS A 3 -17.03 17.36 -7.32
CA LYS A 3 -15.79 18.10 -7.60
C LYS A 3 -15.08 18.61 -6.34
N GLN A 4 -15.82 19.19 -5.39
CA GLN A 4 -15.24 19.63 -4.11
C GLN A 4 -14.62 18.47 -3.30
N TRP A 5 -15.19 17.27 -3.38
CA TRP A 5 -14.64 16.10 -2.69
C TRP A 5 -13.38 15.58 -3.38
N ILE A 6 -13.34 15.60 -4.71
CA ILE A 6 -12.15 15.25 -5.51
C ILE A 6 -11.05 16.31 -5.34
N ASP A 7 -11.39 17.60 -5.36
CA ASP A 7 -10.44 18.70 -5.23
C ASP A 7 -9.85 18.77 -3.81
N PHE A 8 -10.68 18.54 -2.77
CA PHE A 8 -10.24 18.44 -1.38
C PHE A 8 -9.39 17.18 -1.14
N SER A 9 -9.76 16.05 -1.74
CA SER A 9 -8.94 14.83 -1.72
C SER A 9 -7.59 15.06 -2.40
N THR A 10 -7.55 15.79 -3.52
CA THR A 10 -6.33 16.04 -4.30
C THR A 10 -5.35 16.96 -3.57
N SER A 11 -5.83 18.04 -2.95
CA SER A 11 -4.97 18.96 -2.19
C SER A 11 -4.38 18.33 -0.93
N LEU A 12 -5.20 17.56 -0.18
CA LEU A 12 -4.73 16.77 0.95
C LEU A 12 -3.76 15.68 0.51
N THR A 13 -4.00 15.03 -0.63
CA THR A 13 -3.11 13.99 -1.15
C THR A 13 -1.70 14.53 -1.39
N LEU A 14 -1.56 15.70 -2.02
CA LEU A 14 -0.26 16.30 -2.32
C LEU A 14 0.52 16.71 -1.06
N GLU A 15 -0.13 17.38 -0.10
CA GLU A 15 0.53 17.80 1.14
C GLU A 15 0.99 16.59 1.98
N TYR A 16 0.12 15.59 2.12
CA TYR A 16 0.41 14.41 2.93
C TYR A 16 1.46 13.54 2.27
N HIS A 17 1.43 13.38 0.94
CA HIS A 17 2.41 12.61 0.17
C HIS A 17 3.84 13.10 0.41
N VAL A 18 4.11 14.40 0.22
CA VAL A 18 5.45 14.97 0.37
C VAL A 18 5.96 14.80 1.80
N ARG A 19 5.11 15.05 2.80
CA ARG A 19 5.45 14.87 4.21
C ARG A 19 5.70 13.40 4.56
N TYR A 20 4.96 12.48 3.96
CA TYR A 20 5.11 11.06 4.24
C TYR A 20 6.41 10.51 3.63
N ARG A 21 6.78 10.98 2.44
CA ARG A 21 8.01 10.58 1.76
C ARG A 21 9.26 10.96 2.56
N SER A 22 9.30 12.17 3.14
CA SER A 22 10.41 12.55 4.03
C SER A 22 10.46 11.71 5.31
N MET A 23 9.30 11.31 5.83
CA MET A 23 9.24 10.48 7.03
C MET A 23 9.61 9.01 6.76
N MET A 24 9.31 8.48 5.57
CA MET A 24 9.74 7.13 5.20
C MET A 24 11.25 7.03 5.02
N ALA A 25 11.92 8.11 4.58
CA ALA A 25 13.38 8.15 4.48
C ALA A 25 14.09 7.98 5.84
N THR A 26 13.39 8.15 6.98
CA THR A 26 13.96 7.91 8.31
C THR A 26 13.85 6.46 8.77
N GLN A 27 13.13 5.60 8.02
CA GLN A 27 12.86 4.22 8.36
C GLN A 27 13.59 3.25 7.40
N PRO A 28 14.89 2.99 7.62
CA PRO A 28 15.72 2.22 6.67
C PRO A 28 15.34 0.74 6.56
N HIS A 29 14.52 0.23 7.48
CA HIS A 29 14.04 -1.16 7.45
C HIS A 29 12.84 -1.35 6.51
N LEU A 30 12.16 -0.27 6.13
CA LEU A 30 11.09 -0.32 5.16
C LEU A 30 11.66 -0.21 3.74
N PRO A 31 11.09 -0.94 2.76
CA PRO A 31 11.50 -0.79 1.38
C PRO A 31 11.17 0.61 0.87
N GLU A 32 11.92 1.08 -0.13
CA GLU A 32 11.51 2.23 -0.90
C GLU A 32 10.26 1.86 -1.73
N ILE A 33 9.22 2.68 -1.63
CA ILE A 33 7.95 2.46 -2.29
C ILE A 33 7.60 3.63 -3.20
N SER A 34 6.82 3.36 -4.23
CA SER A 34 6.37 4.39 -5.17
C SER A 34 5.31 5.31 -4.54
N ASP A 35 5.09 6.45 -5.18
CA ASP A 35 4.14 7.46 -4.71
C ASP A 35 2.70 6.94 -4.74
N GLU A 36 2.38 6.09 -5.70
CA GLU A 36 1.07 5.43 -5.81
C GLU A 36 0.79 4.56 -4.58
N TYR A 37 1.79 3.86 -4.05
CA TYR A 37 1.64 3.09 -2.82
C TYR A 37 1.40 4.00 -1.62
N ILE A 38 2.17 5.09 -1.49
CA ILE A 38 1.99 6.06 -0.40
C ILE A 38 0.57 6.62 -0.42
N ILE A 39 0.09 7.05 -1.59
CA ILE A 39 -1.26 7.58 -1.79
C ILE A 39 -2.30 6.51 -1.46
N LEU A 40 -2.12 5.27 -1.92
CA LEU A 40 -3.02 4.15 -1.66
C LEU A 40 -3.17 3.90 -0.15
N PHE A 41 -2.06 3.81 0.59
CA PHE A 41 -2.11 3.56 2.03
C PHE A 41 -2.69 4.74 2.80
N LEU A 42 -2.34 5.97 2.44
CA LEU A 42 -2.93 7.18 3.04
C LEU A 42 -4.43 7.20 2.82
N HIS A 43 -4.88 6.96 1.59
CA HIS A 43 -6.31 6.93 1.26
C HIS A 43 -7.05 5.81 2.00
N ALA A 44 -6.48 4.60 2.04
CA ALA A 44 -7.04 3.46 2.78
C ALA A 44 -7.13 3.72 4.30
N CYS A 45 -6.26 4.57 4.83
CA CYS A 45 -6.21 4.92 6.24
C CYS A 45 -6.89 6.26 6.56
N TYR A 46 -7.67 6.83 5.62
CA TYR A 46 -8.30 8.15 5.76
C TYR A 46 -7.31 9.24 6.20
N TYR A 47 -6.10 9.20 5.66
CA TYR A 47 -4.98 10.11 5.92
C TYR A 47 -4.49 10.15 7.38
N SER A 48 -4.85 9.15 8.20
CA SER A 48 -4.28 8.96 9.54
C SER A 48 -2.84 8.46 9.42
N GLN A 49 -1.88 9.28 9.87
CA GLN A 49 -0.46 8.93 9.74
C GLN A 49 -0.11 7.64 10.47
N ASP A 50 -0.53 7.47 11.72
CA ASP A 50 -0.19 6.31 12.54
C ASP A 50 -0.77 5.02 11.94
N LYS A 51 -2.03 5.04 11.51
CA LYS A 51 -2.65 3.91 10.81
C LYS A 51 -1.93 3.58 9.52
N THR A 52 -1.53 4.61 8.76
CA THR A 52 -0.78 4.44 7.51
C THR A 52 0.56 3.76 7.77
N LYS A 53 1.27 4.12 8.87
CA LYS A 53 2.58 3.54 9.20
C LYS A 53 2.43 2.07 9.50
N SER A 54 1.52 1.74 10.41
CA SER A 54 1.25 0.35 10.77
C SER A 54 0.75 -0.46 9.58
N ALA A 55 -0.05 0.11 8.68
CA ALA A 55 -0.50 -0.57 7.48
C ALA A 55 0.66 -0.90 6.52
N ILE A 56 1.58 0.03 6.29
CA ILE A 56 2.76 -0.16 5.45
C ILE A 56 3.69 -1.23 6.06
N GLU A 57 4.01 -1.09 7.36
CA GLU A 57 4.84 -2.04 8.10
C GLU A 57 4.25 -3.46 8.00
N ASN A 58 2.96 -3.60 8.31
CA ASN A 58 2.27 -4.89 8.24
C ASN A 58 2.25 -5.44 6.82
N TYR A 59 1.95 -4.61 5.81
CA TYR A 59 1.88 -5.04 4.42
C TYR A 59 3.21 -5.66 3.95
N PHE A 60 4.33 -4.97 4.18
CA PHE A 60 5.63 -5.46 3.75
C PHE A 60 6.14 -6.61 4.62
N SER A 61 5.89 -6.57 5.93
CA SER A 61 6.27 -7.65 6.86
C SER A 61 5.54 -8.97 6.54
N ILE A 62 4.23 -8.92 6.31
CA ILE A 62 3.43 -10.11 5.96
C ILE A 62 3.92 -10.70 4.63
N ARG A 63 4.21 -9.84 3.64
CA ARG A 63 4.65 -10.30 2.31
C ARG A 63 6.05 -10.89 2.32
N SER A 64 6.98 -10.28 3.06
CA SER A 64 8.36 -10.75 3.15
C SER A 64 8.46 -12.06 3.95
N SER A 65 7.65 -12.22 5.00
CA SER A 65 7.63 -13.43 5.83
C SER A 65 6.91 -14.62 5.19
N ASN A 66 6.09 -14.41 4.16
CA ASN A 66 5.29 -15.47 3.53
C ASN A 66 5.53 -15.59 2.00
N PRO A 67 6.78 -15.84 1.55
CA PRO A 67 7.09 -15.92 0.12
C PRO A 67 6.30 -17.01 -0.58
N ALA A 68 6.06 -18.17 0.04
CA ALA A 68 5.26 -19.25 -0.55
C ALA A 68 3.86 -18.81 -1.04
N ILE A 69 3.27 -17.78 -0.43
CA ILE A 69 1.97 -17.21 -0.83
C ILE A 69 2.18 -16.07 -1.82
N PHE A 70 3.20 -15.25 -1.62
CA PHE A 70 3.30 -13.94 -2.26
C PHE A 70 4.36 -13.82 -3.37
N SER A 71 5.27 -14.78 -3.53
CA SER A 71 6.19 -14.91 -4.67
C SER A 71 5.61 -15.78 -5.78
N ASP A 72 6.13 -15.63 -7.00
CA ASP A 72 5.79 -16.49 -8.16
C ASP A 72 4.29 -16.60 -8.45
N ARG A 73 3.64 -15.45 -8.63
CA ARG A 73 2.19 -15.34 -8.87
C ARG A 73 1.85 -15.48 -10.34
N ASP A 74 2.19 -16.62 -10.93
CA ASP A 74 1.68 -16.96 -12.25
C ASP A 74 0.20 -17.35 -12.14
N ALA A 75 -0.66 -16.49 -12.70
CA ALA A 75 -2.10 -16.70 -12.73
C ALA A 75 -2.50 -17.97 -13.49
N TYR A 76 -1.69 -18.44 -14.43
CA TYR A 76 -1.95 -19.63 -15.24
C TYR A 76 -1.29 -20.90 -14.69
N SER A 77 -0.52 -20.79 -13.61
CA SER A 77 0.08 -21.95 -12.97
C SER A 77 -0.98 -22.94 -12.50
N ALA A 78 -0.67 -24.23 -12.57
CA ALA A 78 -1.58 -25.29 -12.11
C ALA A 78 -1.99 -25.10 -10.64
N ARG A 79 -1.08 -24.62 -9.79
CA ARG A 79 -1.37 -24.30 -8.38
C ARG A 79 -2.48 -23.26 -8.26
N VAL A 80 -2.36 -22.13 -8.96
CA VAL A 80 -3.34 -21.03 -8.88
C VAL A 80 -4.66 -21.45 -9.52
N GLN A 81 -4.63 -22.10 -10.69
CA GLN A 81 -5.84 -22.58 -11.36
C GLN A 81 -6.61 -23.60 -10.49
N ASN A 82 -5.91 -24.52 -9.83
CA ASN A 82 -6.53 -25.46 -8.90
C ASN A 82 -7.20 -24.73 -7.74
N LEU A 83 -6.53 -23.76 -7.09
CA LEU A 83 -7.12 -22.97 -6.01
C LEU A 83 -8.37 -22.21 -6.46
N LEU A 84 -8.35 -21.60 -7.65
CA LEU A 84 -9.50 -20.87 -8.19
C LEU A 84 -10.68 -21.80 -8.50
N SER A 85 -10.43 -23.06 -8.85
CA SER A 85 -11.49 -24.04 -9.08
C SER A 85 -12.19 -24.53 -7.81
N LEU A 86 -11.63 -24.26 -6.63
CA LEU A 86 -12.15 -24.76 -5.34
C LEU A 86 -13.27 -23.91 -4.73
N GLY A 87 -13.46 -22.65 -5.18
CA GLY A 87 -14.55 -21.76 -4.74
C GLY A 87 -14.32 -21.08 -3.41
#